data_AF-A0A921QIJ9-F1
#
_entry.id   AF-A0A921QIJ9-F1
#
_cell.length_a   1.000
_cell.length_b   1.000
_cell.length_c   1.000
_cell.angle_alpha   90.00
_cell.angle_beta   90.00
_cell.angle_gamma   90.00
#
_symmetry.space_group_name_H-M   'P 1'
#
loop_
_entity.id
_entity.type
_entity.pdbx_description
1 polymer ?
#
loop_
_entity_poly.entity_id
_entity_poly.type
_entity_poly.pdbx_seq_one_letter_code
_entity_poly.pdbx_strand_id
1 'polypeptide(L)'
;MSRNAGFLDQVVELDFLYPSEGIHKRWATGYRITAAAASWDQAAFVLSVPWRRPRDQTQGQETKRTPAFPSQHVKEKWSMNLYLASVCYGRTLC
;
A
#
# COMPACT_ATOMS: atom_id res chain seq x y z
N MET A 1 12.72 -16.54 -2.01
CA MET A 1 13.05 -15.11 -2.20
C MET A 1 14.41 -14.98 -2.85
N SER A 2 14.60 -14.03 -3.77
CA SER A 2 15.89 -13.83 -4.43
C SER A 2 16.94 -13.31 -3.43
N ARG A 3 18.20 -13.64 -3.68
CA ARG A 3 19.32 -13.19 -2.84
C ARG A 3 19.42 -11.65 -2.93
N ASN A 4 19.58 -10.98 -1.79
CA ASN A 4 19.69 -9.53 -1.66
C ASN A 4 18.44 -8.70 -2.02
N ALA A 5 17.23 -9.29 -2.01
CA ALA A 5 15.99 -8.56 -2.29
C ALA A 5 15.66 -7.44 -1.29
N GLY A 6 16.29 -7.42 -0.10
CA GLY A 6 16.01 -6.43 0.95
C GLY A 6 14.75 -6.71 1.77
N PHE A 7 14.02 -7.78 1.45
CA PHE A 7 12.80 -8.20 2.14
C PHE A 7 12.98 -9.59 2.78
N LEU A 8 12.46 -9.75 3.99
CA LEU A 8 12.44 -11.01 4.74
C LEU A 8 11.30 -11.91 4.26
N ASP A 9 10.13 -11.32 4.04
CA ASP A 9 8.93 -12.02 3.61
C ASP A 9 8.07 -11.14 2.71
N GLN A 10 7.30 -11.76 1.82
CA GLN A 10 6.41 -11.11 0.87
C GLN A 10 5.11 -11.88 0.71
N VAL A 11 4.00 -11.15 0.74
CA VAL A 11 2.66 -11.68 0.54
C VAL A 11 1.89 -10.81 -0.44
N VAL A 12 0.91 -11.40 -1.10
CA VAL A 12 -0.01 -10.71 -2.01
C VAL A 12 -1.42 -10.80 -1.44
N GLU A 13 -2.05 -9.66 -1.26
CA GLU A 13 -3.49 -9.56 -0.97
C GLU A 13 -4.19 -9.22 -2.28
N LEU A 14 -5.04 -10.12 -2.77
CA LEU A 14 -5.80 -9.98 -4.00
C LEU A 14 -7.31 -10.06 -3.70
N ASP A 15 -8.07 -9.12 -4.25
CA ASP A 15 -9.51 -9.02 -4.03
C ASP A 15 -10.18 -8.37 -5.25
N PHE A 16 -11.45 -8.72 -5.51
CA PHE A 16 -12.26 -8.10 -6.55
C PHE A 16 -12.67 -6.67 -6.20
N LEU A 17 -12.64 -6.31 -4.91
CA LEU A 17 -13.02 -5.00 -4.43
C LEU A 17 -11.79 -4.19 -3.98
N TYR A 18 -11.50 -4.27 -2.70
CA TYR A 18 -10.40 -3.58 -2.06
C TYR A 18 -10.11 -4.32 -0.75
N PRO A 19 -8.93 -4.97 -0.63
CA PRO A 19 -8.61 -5.85 0.49
C PRO A 19 -8.24 -5.06 1.77
N SER A 20 -9.15 -4.21 2.26
CA SER A 20 -8.91 -3.38 3.43
C SER A 20 -8.56 -4.22 4.65
N GLU A 21 -9.32 -5.27 4.94
CA GLU A 21 -9.12 -6.12 6.10
C GLU A 21 -7.76 -6.84 6.04
N GLY A 22 -7.40 -7.39 4.88
CA GLY A 22 -6.09 -8.03 4.64
C GLY A 22 -4.94 -7.06 4.89
N ILE A 23 -5.00 -5.86 4.32
CA ILE A 23 -3.98 -4.82 4.50
C ILE A 23 -3.81 -4.45 5.99
N HIS A 24 -4.90 -4.22 6.72
CA HIS A 24 -4.83 -3.84 8.15
C HIS A 24 -4.26 -4.97 9.01
N LYS A 25 -4.65 -6.23 8.76
CA LYS A 25 -4.10 -7.39 9.45
C LYS A 25 -2.59 -7.51 9.19
N ARG A 26 -2.15 -7.34 7.95
CA ARG A 26 -0.73 -7.43 7.57
C ARG A 26 0.10 -6.28 8.16
N TRP A 27 -0.44 -5.07 8.22
CA TRP A 27 0.20 -3.95 8.90
C TRP A 27 0.42 -4.22 10.39
N ALA A 28 -0.53 -4.84 11.09
CA ALA A 28 -0.36 -5.23 12.49
C ALA A 28 0.79 -6.22 12.70
N THR A 29 1.06 -7.06 11.69
CA THR A 29 2.17 -8.02 11.68
C THR A 29 3.49 -7.47 11.12
N GLY A 30 3.56 -6.16 10.80
CA GLY A 30 4.80 -5.49 10.39
C GLY A 30 5.10 -5.51 8.89
N TYR A 31 4.17 -5.97 8.06
CA TYR A 31 4.32 -5.83 6.61
C TYR A 31 4.04 -4.38 6.18
N ARG A 32 4.60 -3.98 5.05
CA ARG A 32 4.37 -2.68 4.40
C ARG A 32 4.04 -2.88 2.93
N ILE A 33 3.11 -2.11 2.40
CA ILE A 33 2.80 -2.10 0.97
C ILE A 33 4.03 -1.59 0.22
N THR A 34 4.51 -2.38 -0.73
CA THR A 34 5.65 -2.06 -1.59
C THR A 34 5.27 -1.92 -3.06
N ALA A 35 4.15 -2.52 -3.46
CA ALA A 35 3.57 -2.33 -4.78
C ALA A 35 2.05 -2.50 -4.73
N ALA A 36 1.35 -1.80 -5.62
CA ALA A 36 -0.07 -1.95 -5.82
C ALA A 36 -0.37 -1.95 -7.32
N ALA A 37 -1.32 -2.77 -7.73
CA ALA A 37 -1.85 -2.81 -9.08
C ALA A 37 -3.37 -3.00 -9.00
N ALA A 38 -4.08 -2.45 -9.98
CA ALA A 38 -5.52 -2.64 -10.10
C ALA A 38 -5.88 -2.80 -11.57
N SER A 39 -6.87 -3.66 -11.82
CA SER A 39 -7.57 -3.81 -13.09
C SER A 39 -9.01 -3.29 -12.92
N TRP A 40 -9.85 -3.57 -13.91
CA TRP A 40 -11.28 -3.22 -13.84
C TRP A 40 -12.07 -4.08 -12.87
N ASP A 41 -11.55 -5.23 -12.50
CA ASP A 41 -12.25 -6.27 -11.76
C ASP A 41 -11.52 -6.66 -10.46
N GLN A 42 -10.23 -6.34 -10.34
CA GLN A 42 -9.39 -6.80 -9.23
C GLN A 42 -8.42 -5.71 -8.76
N ALA A 43 -8.04 -5.79 -7.49
CA ALA A 43 -6.94 -5.05 -6.92
C ALA A 43 -5.97 -6.02 -6.23
N ALA A 44 -4.68 -5.81 -6.43
CA ALA A 44 -3.61 -6.60 -5.86
C ALA A 44 -2.59 -5.70 -5.15
N PHE A 45 -2.24 -6.07 -3.93
CA PHE A 45 -1.26 -5.37 -3.11
C PHE A 45 -0.15 -6.33 -2.71
N VAL A 46 1.09 -5.96 -3.02
CA VAL A 46 2.28 -6.66 -2.53
C VAL A 46 2.68 -6.04 -1.21
N LEU A 47 2.69 -6.84 -0.15
CA LEU A 47 3.16 -6.42 1.16
C LEU A 47 4.44 -7.17 1.53
N SER A 48 5.44 -6.42 1.97
CA SER A 48 6.77 -6.93 2.27
C SER A 48 7.19 -6.60 3.70
N VAL A 49 7.91 -7.50 4.36
CA VAL A 49 8.63 -7.22 5.61
C VAL A 49 10.06 -6.80 5.25
N PRO A 50 10.48 -5.55 5.52
CA PRO A 50 11.84 -5.11 5.19
C PRO A 50 12.87 -5.75 6.13
N TRP A 51 14.03 -6.13 5.59
CA TRP A 51 15.14 -6.70 6.38
C TRP A 51 15.67 -5.72 7.43
N ARG A 52 15.72 -4.42 7.09
CA ARG A 52 16.04 -3.34 8.03
C ARG A 52 14.81 -2.46 8.17
N ARG A 53 14.39 -2.17 9.40
CA ARG A 53 13.35 -1.16 9.64
C ARG A 53 13.87 0.21 9.18
N PRO A 54 13.25 0.86 8.20
CA PRO A 54 13.65 2.21 7.81
C PRO A 54 13.40 3.17 8.98
N ARG A 55 14.38 4.02 9.31
CA ARG A 55 14.30 4.96 10.44
C ARG A 55 13.08 5.91 10.36
N ASP A 56 12.63 6.20 9.15
CA ASP A 56 11.47 7.07 8.90
C ASP A 56 10.11 6.35 8.81
N GLN A 57 10.08 5.01 8.69
CA GLN A 57 8.82 4.24 8.60
C GLN A 57 8.12 3.99 9.95
N THR A 58 8.52 4.72 10.98
CA THR A 58 7.78 4.79 12.24
C THR A 58 6.43 5.48 12.02
N GLN A 59 6.30 6.32 10.99
CA GLN A 59 5.01 6.82 10.52
C GLN A 59 4.28 5.74 9.70
N GLY A 60 3.02 5.48 10.05
CA GLY A 60 2.20 4.46 9.40
C GLY A 60 2.00 4.71 7.91
N GLN A 61 1.75 3.65 7.14
CA GLN A 61 1.21 3.80 5.79
C GLN A 61 -0.29 4.06 5.86
N GLU A 62 -0.78 4.88 4.95
CA GLU A 62 -2.21 5.10 4.76
C GLU A 62 -2.59 4.82 3.31
N THR A 63 -3.81 4.33 3.14
CA THR A 63 -4.38 4.00 1.83
C THR A 63 -5.70 4.73 1.67
N LYS A 64 -5.85 5.47 0.57
CA LYS A 64 -7.07 6.20 0.26
C LYS A 64 -7.59 5.76 -1.12
N ARG A 65 -8.88 5.43 -1.18
CA ARG A 65 -9.61 5.12 -2.41
C ARG A 65 -10.57 6.25 -2.72
N THR A 66 -10.50 6.80 -3.92
CA THR A 66 -11.38 7.90 -4.39
C THR A 66 -11.72 7.71 -5.87
N PRO A 67 -12.89 8.20 -6.34
CA PRO A 67 -13.28 8.11 -7.75
C PRO A 67 -12.51 9.09 -8.64
N ALA A 68 -11.98 10.17 -8.06
CA ALA A 68 -11.16 11.17 -8.73
C ALA A 68 -9.81 11.31 -8.03
N PHE A 69 -8.83 11.91 -8.73
CA PHE A 69 -7.50 12.12 -8.18
C PHE A 69 -7.55 13.08 -6.95
N PRO A 70 -7.08 12.66 -5.76
CA PRO A 70 -7.32 13.38 -4.51
C PRO A 70 -6.25 14.45 -4.24
N SER A 71 -6.13 15.45 -5.13
CA SER A 71 -5.05 16.46 -5.08
C SER A 71 -5.00 17.26 -3.77
N GLN A 72 -6.16 17.62 -3.20
CA GLN A 72 -6.23 18.32 -1.92
C GLN A 72 -5.69 17.45 -0.78
N HIS A 73 -6.13 16.20 -0.70
CA HIS A 73 -5.68 15.26 0.32
C HIS A 73 -4.18 15.00 0.24
N VAL A 74 -3.63 14.89 -0.98
CA VAL A 74 -2.18 14.74 -1.18
C VAL A 74 -1.41 15.93 -0.61
N LYS A 75 -1.88 17.17 -0.86
CA LYS A 75 -1.25 18.38 -0.30
C LYS A 75 -1.30 18.41 1.23
N GLU A 76 -2.43 18.04 1.82
CA GLU A 76 -2.58 17.94 3.27
C GLU A 76 -1.59 16.91 3.85
N LYS A 77 -1.45 15.73 3.22
CA LYS A 77 -0.52 14.69 3.66
C LYS A 77 0.95 15.09 3.50
N TRP A 78 1.31 15.81 2.44
CA TRP A 78 2.66 16.38 2.30
C TRP A 78 3.02 17.32 3.46
N SER A 79 2.07 18.12 3.95
CA SER A 79 2.29 19.00 5.12
C SER A 79 2.55 18.23 6.42
N MET A 80 2.16 16.95 6.46
CA MET A 80 2.37 16.03 7.58
C MET A 80 3.62 15.14 7.39
N ASN A 81 4.49 15.45 6.42
CA ASN A 81 5.65 14.64 6.02
C ASN A 81 5.31 13.24 5.49
N LEU A 82 4.09 13.04 4.98
CA LEU A 82 3.69 11.80 4.32
C LEU A 82 3.80 11.98 2.80
N TYR A 83 4.29 10.97 2.09
CA TYR A 83 4.50 11.02 0.63
C TYR A 83 3.73 9.91 -0.08
N LEU A 84 3.48 10.11 -1.38
CA LEU A 84 2.87 9.08 -2.24
C LEU A 84 3.88 7.97 -2.51
N ALA A 85 3.57 6.76 -2.03
CA ALA A 85 4.39 5.57 -2.29
C ALA A 85 3.95 4.79 -3.54
N SER A 86 2.63 4.73 -3.80
CA SER A 86 2.07 4.02 -4.94
C SER A 86 0.71 4.61 -5.32
N VAL A 87 0.40 4.59 -6.61
CA VAL A 87 -0.89 4.95 -7.18
C VAL A 87 -1.25 3.89 -8.21
N CYS A 88 -2.48 3.38 -8.13
CA CYS A 88 -3.06 2.51 -9.14
C CYS A 88 -4.49 2.98 -9.40
N TYR A 89 -5.02 2.68 -10.59
CA TYR A 89 -6.39 3.02 -10.95
C TYR A 89 -7.07 1.77 -11.49
N GLY A 90 -8.37 1.68 -11.25
CA GLY A 90 -9.22 0.56 -11.61
C GLY A 90 -10.68 0.95 -11.42
N ARG A 91 -11.60 0.05 -11.76
CA ARG A 91 -13.03 0.33 -11.57
C ARG A 91 -13.32 0.34 -10.08
N THR A 92 -13.60 1.51 -9.53
CA THR A 92 -14.15 1.63 -8.19
C THR A 92 -15.65 1.40 -8.31
N LEU A 93 -16.17 0.44 -7.54
CA LEU A 93 -17.59 0.04 -7.46
C LEU A 93 -18.57 1.09 -8.01
N CYS A 94 -19.29 0.72 -9.07
CA CYS A 94 -20.51 1.39 -9.49
C CYS A 94 -21.67 1.08 -8.55
#